data_AF-A0A2R6B8Z1-F1
#
_entry.id   AF-A0A2R6B8Z1-F1
#
_cell.length_a   1.000
_cell.length_b   1.000
_cell.length_c   1.000
_cell.angle_alpha   90.00
_cell.angle_beta   90.00
_cell.angle_gamma   90.00
#
_symmetry.space_group_name_H-M   'P 1'
#
loop_
_entity.id
_entity.type
_entity.pdbx_description
1 polymer ?
#
loop_
_entity_poly.entity_id
_entity_poly.type
_entity_poly.pdbx_seq_one_letter_code
_entity_poly.pdbx_strand_id
1 'polypeptide(L)'
;MLNKNPDKYDKTTPQHIKAARILIDKLGRDIRAGDIIHYVKTYDGVLPIELAKPSDIDTAKYIELLKSTFEQVLDALNIDFDEAMGERTLESFFTGR
;
A
#
# COMPACT_ATOMS: atom_id res chain seq x y z
N MET A 1 6.07 2.94 -12.04
CA MET A 1 6.45 3.42 -13.39
C MET A 1 5.24 3.30 -14.31
N LEU A 2 5.04 4.25 -15.22
CA LEU A 2 3.96 4.21 -16.20
C LEU A 2 4.41 3.56 -17.51
N ASN A 3 3.74 2.49 -17.93
CA ASN A 3 4.03 1.83 -19.21
C ASN A 3 3.40 2.55 -20.42
N LYS A 4 2.36 3.35 -20.19
CA LYS A 4 1.64 4.15 -21.20
C LYS A 4 1.24 5.49 -20.58
N ASN A 5 0.83 6.44 -21.42
CA ASN A 5 0.27 7.70 -20.92
C ASN A 5 -1.02 7.44 -20.12
N PRO A 6 -1.29 8.22 -19.04
CA PRO A 6 -2.47 8.06 -18.18
C PRO A 6 -3.82 8.02 -18.93
N ASP A 7 -3.92 8.76 -20.03
CA ASP A 7 -5.14 8.86 -20.85
C ASP A 7 -5.44 7.58 -21.63
N LYS A 8 -4.43 6.73 -21.86
CA LYS A 8 -4.56 5.47 -22.61
C LYS A 8 -5.00 4.28 -21.75
N TYR A 9 -5.41 4.51 -20.51
CA TYR A 9 -5.93 3.48 -19.61
C TYR A 9 -7.46 3.58 -19.53
N ASP A 10 -8.15 2.88 -20.44
CA ASP A 10 -9.62 2.87 -20.58
C ASP A 10 -10.30 1.66 -19.92
N LYS A 11 -9.63 0.51 -19.83
CA LYS A 11 -10.24 -0.76 -19.37
C LYS A 11 -10.15 -0.99 -17.87
N THR A 12 -8.92 -0.91 -17.36
CA THR A 12 -8.63 -1.01 -15.93
C THR A 12 -7.66 0.11 -15.60
N THR A 13 -7.86 0.78 -14.47
CA THR A 13 -6.99 1.87 -14.02
C THR A 13 -6.15 1.37 -12.84
N PRO A 14 -4.89 0.99 -13.07
CA PRO A 14 -3.97 0.60 -12.00
C PRO A 14 -3.80 1.73 -10.97
N GLN A 15 -3.38 1.36 -9.76
CA GLN A 15 -3.21 2.31 -8.64
C GLN A 15 -2.25 3.47 -8.97
N HIS A 16 -1.11 3.18 -9.59
CA HIS A 16 -0.16 4.21 -10.02
C HIS A 16 -0.73 5.17 -11.09
N ILE A 17 -1.70 4.72 -11.90
CA ILE A 17 -2.41 5.58 -12.87
C ILE A 17 -3.47 6.44 -12.19
N LYS A 18 -4.17 5.89 -11.19
CA LYS A 18 -5.10 6.69 -10.35
C LYS A 18 -4.35 7.83 -9.65
N ALA A 19 -3.21 7.54 -9.04
CA ALA A 19 -2.37 8.55 -8.42
C ALA A 19 -1.84 9.59 -9.43
N ALA A 20 -1.44 9.15 -10.64
CA ALA A 20 -1.03 10.06 -11.71
C ALA A 20 -2.16 11.02 -12.12
N ARG A 21 -3.39 10.52 -12.31
CA ARG A 21 -4.55 11.36 -12.65
C ARG A 21 -4.81 12.41 -11.56
N ILE A 22 -4.74 12.02 -10.29
CA ILE A 22 -4.88 12.97 -9.18
C ILE A 22 -3.81 14.08 -9.24
N LEU A 23 -2.55 13.75 -9.57
CA LEU A 23 -1.49 14.74 -9.74
C LEU A 23 -1.74 15.69 -10.93
N ILE A 24 -2.25 15.17 -12.05
CA ILE A 24 -2.64 15.99 -13.21
C ILE A 24 -3.78 16.93 -12.83
N ASP A 25 -4.84 16.40 -12.22
CA ASP A 25 -6.06 17.14 -11.92
C ASP A 25 -5.88 18.19 -10.82
N LYS A 26 -5.06 17.89 -9.79
CA LYS A 26 -4.89 18.77 -8.62
C LYS A 26 -3.70 19.71 -8.72
N LEU A 27 -2.63 19.30 -9.40
CA LEU A 27 -1.37 20.06 -9.45
C LEU A 27 -0.98 20.47 -10.88
N GLY A 28 -1.76 20.09 -11.90
CA GLY A 28 -1.47 20.44 -13.30
C GLY A 28 -0.16 19.82 -13.83
N ARG A 29 0.27 18.69 -13.25
CA ARG A 29 1.54 18.07 -13.59
C ARG A 29 1.46 17.39 -14.96
N ASP A 30 2.43 17.62 -15.84
CA ASP A 30 2.57 16.85 -17.08
C ASP A 30 3.23 15.50 -16.77
N ILE A 31 2.46 14.41 -16.87
CA ILE A 31 2.92 13.04 -16.58
C ILE A 31 2.87 12.21 -17.86
N ARG A 32 3.98 11.55 -18.19
CA ARG A 32 4.17 10.80 -19.42
C ARG A 32 4.56 9.35 -19.15
N ALA A 33 4.52 8.52 -20.18
CA ALA A 33 5.07 7.17 -20.13
C ALA A 33 6.56 7.22 -19.73
N GLY A 34 6.97 6.30 -18.84
CA GLY A 34 8.30 6.27 -18.24
C GLY A 34 8.38 6.90 -16.85
N ASP A 35 7.44 7.78 -16.49
CA ASP A 35 7.49 8.46 -15.19
C ASP A 35 7.23 7.49 -14.02
N ILE A 36 7.88 7.78 -12.90
CA ILE A 36 7.71 7.07 -11.63
C ILE A 36 6.78 7.88 -10.73
N ILE A 37 5.68 7.26 -10.32
CA ILE A 37 4.70 7.86 -9.42
C ILE A 37 4.79 7.17 -8.08
N HIS A 38 5.05 7.97 -7.05
CA HIS A 38 5.05 7.55 -5.66
C HIS A 38 3.67 7.80 -5.07
N TYR A 39 3.08 6.79 -4.44
CA TYR A 39 1.75 6.86 -3.87
C TYR A 39 1.66 6.00 -2.62
N VAL A 40 0.68 6.31 -1.78
CA VAL A 40 0.34 5.54 -0.59
C VAL A 40 -1.08 5.00 -0.70
N LYS A 41 -1.33 3.85 -0.08
CA LYS A 41 -2.68 3.31 0.10
C LYS A 41 -3.35 4.07 1.24
N THR A 42 -4.56 4.55 0.97
CA THR A 42 -5.38 5.30 1.91
C THR A 42 -6.70 4.58 2.13
N TYR A 43 -7.49 5.05 3.09
CA TYR A 43 -8.81 4.48 3.37
C TYR A 43 -9.71 4.50 2.12
N ASP A 44 -9.66 5.60 1.35
CA ASP A 44 -10.41 5.83 0.10
C ASP A 44 -9.64 5.49 -1.19
N GLY A 45 -8.65 4.61 -1.12
CA GLY A 45 -7.94 4.09 -2.30
C GLY A 45 -6.46 4.44 -2.29
N VAL A 46 -6.03 5.36 -3.14
CA VAL A 46 -4.62 5.78 -3.24
C VAL A 46 -4.49 7.28 -3.40
N LEU A 47 -3.47 7.85 -2.76
CA LEU A 47 -3.06 9.24 -2.93
C LEU A 47 -1.59 9.34 -3.35
N PRO A 48 -1.24 10.27 -4.25
CA PRO A 48 0.16 10.60 -4.50
C PRO A 48 0.80 11.20 -3.24
N ILE A 49 2.09 10.94 -3.03
CA ILE A 49 2.79 11.36 -1.81
C ILE A 49 2.76 12.88 -1.60
N GLU A 50 2.67 13.64 -2.69
CA GLU A 50 2.59 15.10 -2.69
C GLU A 50 1.29 15.64 -2.06
N LEU A 51 0.23 14.82 -2.00
CA LEU A 51 -1.08 15.21 -1.46
C LEU A 51 -1.47 14.43 -0.20
N ALA A 52 -0.73 13.37 0.13
CA ALA A 52 -1.05 12.50 1.26
C ALA A 52 -0.51 13.07 2.58
N LYS A 53 -1.29 12.93 3.65
CA LYS A 53 -0.86 13.14 5.03
C LYS A 53 -0.70 11.81 5.76
N PRO A 54 0.08 11.76 6.85
CA PRO A 54 0.20 10.55 7.66
C PRO A 54 -1.13 9.98 8.16
N SER A 55 -2.11 10.86 8.44
CA SER A 55 -3.47 10.49 8.86
C SER A 55 -4.29 9.77 7.78
N ASP A 56 -3.91 9.92 6.50
CA ASP A 56 -4.64 9.33 5.39
C ASP A 56 -4.21 7.89 5.12
N ILE A 57 -3.08 7.46 5.70
CA ILE A 57 -2.45 6.17 5.43
C ILE A 57 -3.25 5.06 6.12
N ASP A 58 -3.73 4.11 5.32
CA ASP A 58 -4.44 2.95 5.81
C ASP A 58 -3.43 1.84 6.14
N THR A 59 -2.95 1.83 7.38
CA THR A 59 -1.95 0.86 7.86
C THR A 59 -2.43 -0.59 7.78
N ALA A 60 -3.74 -0.84 7.96
CA ALA A 60 -4.30 -2.18 7.88
C ALA A 60 -4.07 -2.80 6.50
N LYS A 61 -4.28 -2.04 5.41
CA LYS A 61 -3.99 -2.49 4.03
C LYS A 61 -2.51 -2.82 3.77
N TYR A 62 -1.60 -2.27 4.57
CA TYR A 62 -0.18 -2.60 4.49
C TYR A 62 0.14 -3.86 5.30
N ILE A 63 -0.46 -4.02 6.49
CA ILE A 63 -0.35 -5.26 7.28
C ILE A 63 -0.91 -6.45 6.50
N GLU A 64 -2.09 -6.31 5.89
CA GLU A 64 -2.68 -7.35 5.03
C GLU A 64 -1.77 -7.72 3.85
N LEU A 65 -1.15 -6.71 3.22
CA LEU A 65 -0.21 -6.94 2.13
C LEU A 65 1.02 -7.72 2.61
N LEU A 66 1.55 -7.39 3.79
CA LEU A 66 2.66 -8.12 4.41
C LEU A 66 2.25 -9.56 4.72
N LYS A 67 1.08 -9.76 5.35
CA LYS A 67 0.53 -11.09 5.65
C LYS A 67 0.45 -11.94 4.38
N SER A 68 -0.19 -11.44 3.33
CA SER A 68 -0.31 -12.16 2.06
C SER A 68 1.03 -12.43 1.37
N THR A 69 2.01 -11.54 1.53
CA THR A 69 3.35 -11.72 0.92
C THR A 69 4.14 -12.83 1.61
N PHE A 70 4.00 -12.95 2.93
CA PHE A 70 4.79 -13.86 3.74
C PHE A 70 4.06 -15.13 4.17
N GLU A 71 2.74 -15.23 3.97
CA GLU A 71 1.91 -16.39 4.34
C GLU A 71 2.57 -17.72 3.96
N GLN A 72 2.93 -17.90 2.69
CA GLN A 72 3.56 -19.14 2.21
C GLN A 72 4.91 -19.44 2.89
N VAL A 73 5.68 -18.41 3.23
CA VAL A 73 7.00 -18.56 3.88
C VAL A 73 6.82 -18.94 5.35
N LEU A 74 5.88 -18.29 6.04
CA LEU A 74 5.62 -18.54 7.45
C LEU A 74 4.91 -19.87 7.68
N ASP A 75 3.97 -20.24 6.81
CA ASP A 75 3.30 -21.54 6.82
C ASP A 75 4.29 -22.69 6.69
N ALA A 76 5.30 -22.55 5.81
CA ALA A 76 6.36 -23.55 5.63
C ALA A 76 7.23 -23.72 6.89
N LEU A 77 7.30 -22.69 7.73
CA LEU A 77 8.01 -22.69 9.01
C LEU A 77 7.09 -23.02 10.20
N ASN A 78 5.79 -23.24 9.95
CA ASN A 78 4.76 -23.41 10.97
C ASN A 78 4.76 -22.25 11.99
N ILE A 79 4.93 -21.02 11.48
CA ILE A 79 4.88 -19.77 12.24
C ILE A 79 3.57 -19.06 11.90
N ASP A 80 2.81 -18.65 12.90
CA ASP A 80 1.66 -17.79 12.68
C ASP A 80 2.10 -16.33 12.45
N PHE A 81 1.48 -15.65 11.47
CA PHE A 81 1.84 -14.26 11.17
C PHE A 81 1.55 -13.31 12.33
N ASP A 82 0.44 -13.53 13.03
CA ASP A 82 0.00 -12.67 14.14
C ASP A 82 0.90 -12.90 15.37
N GLU A 83 1.35 -14.15 15.58
CA GLU A 83 2.43 -14.50 16.54
C GLU A 83 3.74 -13.79 16.20
N ALA A 84 4.20 -13.82 14.94
CA ALA A 84 5.43 -13.18 14.50
C ALA A 84 5.39 -11.65 14.62
N MET A 85 4.21 -11.04 14.45
CA MET A 85 3.98 -9.61 14.65
C MET A 85 3.95 -9.20 16.13
N GLY A 86 4.00 -10.16 17.06
CA GLY A 86 3.99 -9.92 18.49
C GLY A 86 2.61 -9.56 19.04
N GLU A 87 1.52 -9.88 18.32
CA GLU A 87 0.17 -9.75 18.87
C GLU A 87 -0.04 -10.81 19.96
N ARG A 88 0.33 -10.44 21.19
CA ARG A 88 0.01 -11.09 22.48
C ARG A 88 -0.02 -12.62 22.47
N THR A 89 1.16 -13.24 22.59
CA THR A 89 1.22 -14.62 23.10
C THR A 89 0.68 -14.68 24.53
N LEU A 90 0.07 -15.80 24.95
CA LEU A 90 -0.34 -16.04 26.35
C LEU A 90 0.80 -15.74 27.34
N GLU A 91 2.03 -16.01 26.93
CA GLU A 91 3.28 -15.76 27.69
C GLU A 91 3.50 -14.28 28.00
N SER A 92 3.07 -13.37 27.11
CA SER A 92 3.14 -11.91 27.33
C SER A 92 2.25 -11.44 28.49
N PHE A 93 1.17 -12.18 28.79
CA PHE A 93 0.32 -11.91 29.96
C PHE A 93 0.95 -12.36 31.28
N PHE A 94 1.85 -13.35 31.26
CA PHE A 94 2.51 -13.88 32.45
C PHE A 94 3.83 -13.16 32.79
N THR A 95 4.36 -12.34 31.89
CA THR A 95 5.62 -11.59 32.06
C THR A 95 5.41 -10.09 32.34
N GLY A 96 4.17 -9.60 32.25
CA GLY A 96 3.79 -8.28 32.74
C GLY A 96 3.68 -8.28 34.27
N ARG A 97 4.62 -7.62 34.93
CA ARG A 97 4.55 -7.31 36.37
C ARG A 97 3.57 -6.17 36.63
#